data_AF-A0A5C5FW22-F1
#
_entry.id   AF-A0A5C5FW22-F1
#
_cell.length_a   1.000
_cell.length_b   1.000
_cell.length_c   1.000
_cell.angle_alpha   90.00
_cell.angle_beta   90.00
_cell.angle_gamma   90.00
#
_symmetry.space_group_name_H-M   'P 1'
#
loop_
_entity.id
_entity.type
_entity.pdbx_description
1 polymer ?
#
loop_
_entity_poly.entity_id
_entity_poly.type
_entity_poly.pdbx_seq_one_letter_code
_entity_poly.pdbx_strand_id
1 'polypeptide(L)'
;MTVLHPLTPHHAAHSLVPSISSFRPAALPSTYSIDSLKAWYLNPATDPLHPAIAFSIATSVIVFILGEVTGNVSQVDRLWTTLPLIYSAHFTFWPLVTRQVSHVADLDPRMLLVFALQCAWSARLTYQSARRGFLDPRSEDYRWPLVRKALPKLAFTLLDLFFIAFAQNFLLLAAELPQYLLLTRDLASSTHLSALARLKPSHAQVARVPLNVADAVLALAFVVTLVLEMRADNQQQAFQNLKHGALDKQRKGQQLTAKERSAVERGFVAEGLWSWSRHPNFACEQTTWYLLYAFTVLPFLALSTSITSHPLSTLTPSILFGGASSTTKEGLGLLSAHLPRYLTLDTALTALLHPLLTLRSLAPELLRPGALAQYAARAKLAGLVALAEVRADEGTHWNYSIAAPLLMSALFFSSTILTERISGSKYPLYATYRRRVAKFWPVLTPLKGLFLALTGGRRARVDRRIWGTREGQSAAKTLKRQ
;
A
#
# COMPACT_ATOMS: atom_id res chain seq x y z
N MET A 1 -1.37 35.61 25.00
CA MET A 1 -1.13 35.53 23.54
C MET A 1 0.10 34.67 23.33
N THR A 2 -0.12 33.37 23.10
CA THR A 2 0.95 32.43 22.74
C THR A 2 1.42 32.79 21.34
N VAL A 3 2.67 33.21 21.22
CA VAL A 3 3.31 33.45 19.94
C VAL A 3 3.33 32.12 19.20
N LEU A 4 2.48 31.99 18.17
CA LEU A 4 2.51 30.89 17.23
C LEU A 4 3.90 30.87 16.61
N HIS A 5 4.72 29.90 16.99
CA HIS A 5 5.94 29.60 16.26
C HIS A 5 5.57 29.43 14.77
N PRO A 6 6.34 29.98 13.82
CA PRO A 6 6.11 29.72 12.41
C PRO A 6 6.12 28.20 12.21
N LEU A 7 5.09 27.69 11.52
CA LEU A 7 4.95 26.28 11.19
C LEU A 7 6.18 25.86 10.36
N THR A 8 7.18 25.30 11.03
CA THR A 8 8.33 24.70 10.36
C THR A 8 7.95 23.30 9.85
N PRO A 9 8.65 22.79 8.82
CA PRO A 9 8.45 21.43 8.29
C PRO A 9 8.47 20.32 9.36
N HIS A 10 9.06 20.58 10.53
CA HIS A 10 9.12 19.67 11.67
C HIS A 10 7.73 19.23 12.20
N HIS A 11 6.66 20.00 11.98
CA HIS A 11 5.30 19.57 12.37
C HIS A 11 4.74 18.44 11.49
N ALA A 12 5.25 18.29 10.26
CA ALA A 12 4.85 17.24 9.32
C ALA A 12 5.40 15.85 9.71
N ALA A 13 6.39 15.80 10.60
CA ALA A 13 7.05 14.56 11.01
C ALA A 13 6.12 13.60 11.76
N HIS A 14 5.11 14.14 12.45
CA HIS A 14 4.17 13.37 13.27
C HIS A 14 2.76 13.30 12.70
N SER A 15 2.37 14.23 11.84
CA SER A 15 1.04 14.23 11.22
C SER A 15 1.07 14.94 9.88
N LEU A 16 0.25 14.45 8.93
CA LEU A 16 0.05 15.12 7.65
C LEU A 16 -0.87 16.35 7.76
N VAL A 17 -1.69 16.42 8.82
CA VAL A 17 -2.73 17.44 8.98
C VAL A 17 -2.17 18.87 9.03
N PRO A 18 -1.09 19.19 9.78
CA PRO A 18 -0.50 20.52 9.78
C PRO A 18 -0.11 21.01 8.37
N SER A 19 0.56 20.15 7.59
CA SER A 19 1.01 20.48 6.22
C SER A 19 -0.15 20.71 5.26
N ILE A 20 -1.20 19.89 5.32
CA ILE A 20 -2.42 20.13 4.54
C ILE A 20 -3.14 21.39 5.02
N SER A 21 -3.27 21.58 6.34
CA SER A 21 -4.03 22.70 6.91
C SER A 21 -3.38 24.07 6.67
N SER A 22 -2.07 24.09 6.44
CA SER A 22 -1.29 25.27 6.07
C SER A 22 -1.35 25.58 4.58
N PHE A 23 -1.81 24.65 3.74
CA PHE A 23 -2.08 24.89 2.32
C PHE A 23 -3.37 25.71 2.14
N ARG A 24 -3.27 27.02 2.42
CA ARG A 24 -4.35 28.02 2.29
C ARG A 24 -3.99 29.03 1.20
N PRO A 25 -4.94 29.86 0.71
CA PRO A 25 -4.62 30.91 -0.26
C PRO A 25 -3.45 31.82 0.16
N ALA A 26 -3.26 32.04 1.47
CA ALA A 26 -2.14 32.81 2.02
C ALA A 26 -0.76 32.13 1.88
N ALA A 27 -0.73 30.81 1.68
CA ALA A 27 0.49 30.04 1.43
C ALA A 27 0.85 29.96 -0.07
N LEU A 28 -0.06 30.40 -0.96
CA LEU A 28 0.18 30.49 -2.39
C LEU A 28 0.78 31.86 -2.76
N PRO A 29 1.52 31.95 -3.87
CA PRO A 29 2.00 33.23 -4.38
C PRO A 29 0.85 34.21 -4.60
N SER A 30 1.05 35.48 -4.23
CA SER A 30 0.07 36.56 -4.47
C SER A 30 -0.15 36.84 -5.96
N THR A 31 0.81 36.45 -6.80
CA THR A 31 0.74 36.56 -8.26
C THR A 31 1.19 35.26 -8.91
N TYR A 32 0.51 34.85 -9.98
CA TYR A 32 0.85 33.64 -10.75
C TYR A 32 1.85 33.90 -11.88
N SER A 33 2.72 34.92 -11.74
CA SER A 33 3.82 35.12 -12.67
C SER A 33 4.87 34.02 -12.48
N ILE A 34 5.62 33.71 -13.54
CA ILE A 34 6.66 32.68 -13.51
C ILE A 34 7.70 32.99 -12.42
N ASP A 35 8.10 34.25 -12.27
CA ASP A 35 9.09 34.66 -11.27
C ASP A 35 8.56 34.50 -9.84
N SER A 36 7.30 34.84 -9.58
CA SER A 36 6.68 34.67 -8.25
C SER A 36 6.51 33.19 -7.90
N LEU A 37 6.08 32.36 -8.86
CA LEU A 37 5.97 30.92 -8.67
C LEU A 37 7.33 30.27 -8.42
N LYS A 38 8.36 30.69 -9.18
CA LYS A 38 9.73 30.24 -9.00
C LYS A 38 10.29 30.66 -7.64
N ALA A 39 10.09 31.91 -7.23
CA ALA A 39 10.53 32.43 -5.94
C ALA A 39 9.88 31.66 -4.78
N TRP A 40 8.58 31.37 -4.88
CA TRP A 40 7.85 30.57 -3.90
C TRP A 40 8.34 29.12 -3.85
N TYR A 41 8.50 28.48 -5.01
CA TYR A 41 8.96 27.09 -5.10
C TYR A 41 10.40 26.92 -4.57
N LEU A 42 11.29 27.88 -4.83
CA LEU A 42 12.68 27.82 -4.40
C LEU A 42 12.89 28.28 -2.95
N ASN A 43 11.86 28.79 -2.26
CA ASN A 43 11.98 29.26 -0.89
C ASN A 43 12.09 28.08 0.09
N PRO A 44 13.17 27.97 0.89
CA PRO A 44 13.32 26.93 1.90
C PRO A 44 12.20 26.90 2.96
N ALA A 45 11.49 28.01 3.16
CA ALA A 45 10.37 28.10 4.10
C ALA A 45 9.05 27.52 3.54
N THR A 46 8.98 27.26 2.23
CA THR A 46 7.81 26.61 1.62
C THR A 46 7.79 25.13 2.03
N ASP A 47 6.64 24.63 2.49
CA ASP A 47 6.48 23.19 2.74
C ASP A 47 6.51 22.46 1.39
N PRO A 48 7.40 21.47 1.17
CA PRO A 48 7.49 20.75 -0.10
C PRO A 48 6.17 20.09 -0.51
N LEU A 49 5.26 19.77 0.42
CA LEU A 49 3.95 19.22 0.05
C LEU A 49 3.08 20.23 -0.70
N HIS A 50 3.24 21.54 -0.48
CA HIS A 50 2.41 22.58 -1.10
C HIS A 50 2.55 22.64 -2.62
N PRO A 51 3.75 22.75 -3.22
CA PRO A 51 3.90 22.69 -4.67
C PRO A 51 3.47 21.33 -5.23
N ALA A 52 3.65 20.24 -4.49
CA ALA A 52 3.18 18.91 -4.91
C ALA A 52 1.63 18.83 -4.98
N ILE A 53 0.92 19.39 -4.00
CA ILE A 53 -0.55 19.51 -4.01
C ILE A 53 -1.00 20.40 -5.17
N ALA A 54 -0.38 21.58 -5.33
CA ALA A 54 -0.72 22.51 -6.41
C ALA A 54 -0.53 21.86 -7.79
N PHE A 55 0.58 21.14 -7.99
CA PHE A 55 0.85 20.37 -9.20
C PHE A 55 -0.20 19.28 -9.40
N SER A 56 -0.53 18.50 -8.36
CA SER A 56 -1.57 17.46 -8.44
C SER A 56 -2.94 18.02 -8.81
N ILE A 57 -3.34 19.18 -8.27
CA ILE A 57 -4.59 19.86 -8.63
C ILE A 57 -4.55 20.29 -10.10
N ALA A 58 -3.48 20.96 -10.53
CA ALA A 58 -3.32 21.41 -11.90
C ALA A 58 -3.38 20.23 -12.89
N THR A 59 -2.67 19.14 -12.61
CA THR A 59 -2.71 17.92 -13.42
C THR A 59 -4.09 17.28 -13.41
N SER A 60 -4.81 17.25 -12.28
CA SER A 60 -6.18 16.72 -12.20
C SER A 60 -7.14 17.50 -13.10
N VAL A 61 -7.05 18.84 -13.07
CA VAL A 61 -7.87 19.72 -13.94
C VAL A 61 -7.54 19.47 -15.41
N ILE A 62 -6.26 19.39 -15.77
CA ILE A 62 -5.82 19.10 -17.14
C ILE A 62 -6.34 17.74 -17.59
N VAL A 63 -6.20 16.70 -16.77
CA VAL A 63 -6.68 15.34 -17.04
C VAL A 63 -8.19 15.33 -17.29
N PHE A 64 -8.97 16.02 -16.47
CA PHE A 64 -10.42 16.12 -16.63
C PHE A 64 -10.80 16.84 -17.93
N ILE A 65 -10.20 18.01 -18.19
CA ILE A 65 -10.46 18.77 -19.42
C ILE A 65 -10.11 17.95 -20.65
N LEU A 66 -8.94 17.30 -20.67
CA LEU A 66 -8.52 16.43 -21.76
C LEU A 66 -9.46 15.22 -21.90
N GLY A 67 -9.94 14.65 -20.79
CA GLY A 67 -10.93 13.58 -20.78
C GLY A 67 -12.22 13.96 -21.51
N GLU A 68 -12.77 15.13 -21.18
CA GLU A 68 -13.98 15.67 -21.82
C GLU A 68 -13.76 16.05 -23.28
N VAL A 69 -12.63 16.68 -23.62
CA VAL A 69 -12.31 17.10 -25.00
C VAL A 69 -12.07 15.89 -25.92
N THR A 70 -11.37 14.87 -25.42
CA THR A 70 -11.01 13.69 -26.23
C THR A 70 -12.05 12.56 -26.17
N GLY A 71 -12.99 12.61 -25.23
CA GLY A 71 -13.91 11.50 -24.94
C GLY A 71 -13.22 10.25 -24.37
N ASN A 72 -11.98 10.39 -23.91
CA ASN A 72 -11.11 9.32 -23.41
C ASN A 72 -10.66 9.65 -21.98
N VAL A 73 -11.21 8.96 -20.99
CA VAL A 73 -10.94 9.21 -19.56
C VAL A 73 -9.66 8.52 -19.07
N SER A 74 -8.99 7.72 -19.91
CA SER A 74 -7.70 7.09 -19.60
C SER A 74 -6.51 8.05 -19.61
N GLN A 75 -6.74 9.37 -19.57
CA GLN A 75 -5.66 10.36 -19.47
C GLN A 75 -4.77 10.10 -18.25
N VAL A 76 -5.39 9.84 -17.09
CA VAL A 76 -4.64 9.53 -15.86
C VAL A 76 -3.89 8.20 -15.96
N ASP A 77 -4.42 7.20 -16.66
CA ASP A 77 -3.83 5.85 -16.76
C ASP A 77 -2.39 5.90 -17.33
N ARG A 78 -2.11 6.88 -18.19
CA ARG A 78 -0.78 7.11 -18.79
C ARG A 78 0.19 7.80 -17.85
N LEU A 79 -0.32 8.54 -16.87
CA LEU A 79 0.47 9.31 -15.91
C LEU A 79 0.94 8.45 -14.73
N TRP A 80 0.36 7.26 -14.53
CA TRP A 80 0.78 6.30 -13.49
C TRP A 80 2.26 5.94 -13.58
N THR A 81 2.84 5.92 -14.78
CA THR A 81 4.25 5.58 -14.99
C THR A 81 5.21 6.68 -14.56
N THR A 82 4.78 7.94 -14.53
CA THR A 82 5.66 9.11 -14.43
C THR A 82 5.37 10.00 -13.23
N LEU A 83 4.11 10.24 -12.87
CA LEU A 83 3.76 11.16 -11.78
C LEU A 83 4.34 10.75 -10.42
N PRO A 84 4.26 9.47 -9.97
CA PRO A 84 4.89 9.07 -8.72
C PRO A 84 6.40 9.35 -8.73
N LEU A 85 7.07 9.13 -9.86
CA LEU A 85 8.50 9.42 -9.98
C LEU A 85 8.80 10.93 -9.94
N ILE A 86 7.95 11.77 -10.53
CA ILE A 86 8.07 13.24 -10.46
C ILE A 86 7.95 13.72 -9.01
N TYR A 87 6.94 13.24 -8.28
CA TYR A 87 6.74 13.57 -6.88
C TYR A 87 7.89 13.05 -6.00
N SER A 88 8.36 11.81 -6.23
CA SER A 88 9.53 11.26 -5.54
C SER A 88 10.78 12.09 -5.78
N ALA A 89 11.07 12.45 -7.03
CA ALA A 89 12.20 13.31 -7.38
C ALA A 89 12.07 14.68 -6.71
N HIS A 90 10.88 15.27 -6.74
CA HIS A 90 10.60 16.55 -6.10
C HIS A 90 10.94 16.51 -4.61
N PHE A 91 10.49 15.51 -3.85
CA PHE A 91 10.83 15.38 -2.43
C PHE A 91 12.32 15.05 -2.20
N THR A 92 12.90 14.15 -3.01
CA THR A 92 14.30 13.73 -2.88
C THR A 92 15.29 14.87 -3.08
N PHE A 93 15.06 15.69 -4.11
CA PHE A 93 15.97 16.75 -4.51
C PHE A 93 15.56 18.12 -3.97
N TRP A 94 14.49 18.22 -3.18
CA TRP A 94 14.03 19.47 -2.57
C TRP A 94 15.16 20.25 -1.86
N PRO A 95 16.01 19.63 -1.01
CA PRO A 95 17.10 20.35 -0.34
C PRO A 95 18.14 20.92 -1.31
N LEU A 96 18.39 20.22 -2.43
CA LEU A 96 19.34 20.67 -3.45
C LEU A 96 18.75 21.84 -4.26
N VAL A 97 17.49 21.71 -4.67
CA VAL A 97 16.76 22.70 -5.47
C VAL A 97 16.58 24.01 -4.70
N THR A 98 16.28 23.93 -3.40
CA THR A 98 16.15 25.10 -2.50
C THR A 98 17.48 25.59 -1.93
N ARG A 99 18.61 25.02 -2.37
CA ARG A 99 19.98 25.36 -1.93
C ARG A 99 20.24 25.20 -0.42
N GLN A 100 19.50 24.33 0.24
CA GLN A 100 19.77 23.90 1.62
C GLN A 100 21.01 22.99 1.68
N VAL A 101 21.30 22.28 0.59
CA VAL A 101 22.55 21.54 0.37
C VAL A 101 23.16 21.90 -0.98
N SER A 102 24.47 21.63 -1.13
CA SER A 102 25.22 22.03 -2.33
C SER A 102 25.54 20.84 -3.25
N HIS A 103 25.66 19.63 -2.71
CA HIS A 103 25.99 18.43 -3.48
C HIS A 103 24.97 17.31 -3.26
N VAL A 104 24.78 16.45 -4.27
CA VAL A 104 23.92 15.26 -4.17
C VAL A 104 24.38 14.33 -3.05
N ALA A 105 25.69 14.29 -2.76
CA ALA A 105 26.26 13.50 -1.66
C ALA A 105 25.81 13.96 -0.27
N ASP A 106 25.27 15.18 -0.14
CA ASP A 106 24.77 15.74 1.12
C ASP A 106 23.30 15.36 1.38
N LEU A 107 22.63 14.78 0.39
CA LEU A 107 21.25 14.28 0.53
C LEU A 107 21.22 13.02 1.40
N ASP A 108 20.05 12.73 1.97
CA ASP A 108 19.89 11.53 2.78
C ASP A 108 20.06 10.26 1.92
N PRO A 109 20.99 9.36 2.28
CA PRO A 109 21.27 8.17 1.48
C PRO A 109 20.09 7.19 1.40
N ARG A 110 19.19 7.18 2.39
CA ARG A 110 17.95 6.38 2.36
C ARG A 110 16.96 6.95 1.36
N MET A 111 16.83 8.28 1.30
CA MET A 111 16.00 8.92 0.26
C MET A 111 16.52 8.60 -1.14
N LEU A 112 17.84 8.67 -1.36
CA LEU A 112 18.45 8.29 -2.63
C LEU A 112 18.23 6.81 -2.98
N LEU A 113 18.32 5.92 -1.99
CA LEU A 113 18.01 4.49 -2.17
C LEU A 113 16.55 4.28 -2.58
N VAL A 114 15.60 4.86 -1.85
CA VAL A 114 14.15 4.75 -2.16
C VAL A 114 13.86 5.33 -3.54
N PHE A 115 14.42 6.49 -3.88
CA PHE A 115 14.28 7.09 -5.20
C PHE A 115 14.83 6.17 -6.32
N ALA A 116 16.00 5.56 -6.11
CA ALA A 116 16.57 4.61 -7.08
C ALA A 116 15.70 3.36 -7.27
N LEU A 117 15.10 2.84 -6.20
CA LEU A 117 14.13 1.74 -6.28
C LEU A 117 12.87 2.15 -7.05
N GLN A 118 12.38 3.36 -6.84
CA GLN A 118 11.24 3.92 -7.58
C GLN A 118 11.55 4.18 -9.05
N CYS A 119 12.76 4.61 -9.40
CA CYS A 119 13.24 4.64 -10.78
C CYS A 119 13.14 3.26 -11.44
N ALA A 120 13.58 2.19 -10.75
CA ALA A 120 13.48 0.83 -11.26
C ALA A 120 12.03 0.36 -11.43
N TRP A 121 11.16 0.67 -10.45
CA TRP A 121 9.72 0.39 -10.55
C TRP A 121 9.07 1.13 -11.72
N SER A 122 9.34 2.43 -11.88
CA SER A 122 8.79 3.27 -12.95
C SER A 122 9.30 2.81 -14.32
N ALA A 123 10.59 2.48 -14.45
CA ALA A 123 11.16 1.95 -15.68
C ALA A 123 10.47 0.63 -16.09
N ARG A 124 10.25 -0.28 -15.13
CA ARG A 124 9.51 -1.54 -15.34
C ARG A 124 8.09 -1.26 -15.80
N LEU A 125 7.35 -0.41 -15.09
CA LEU A 125 5.96 -0.10 -15.42
C LEU A 125 5.86 0.57 -16.80
N THR A 126 6.75 1.51 -17.10
CA THR A 126 6.83 2.20 -18.40
C THR A 126 7.08 1.22 -19.54
N TYR A 127 8.05 0.31 -19.38
CA TYR A 127 8.31 -0.75 -20.36
C TYR A 127 7.06 -1.60 -20.64
N GLN A 128 6.33 -2.00 -19.60
CA GLN A 128 5.12 -2.81 -19.74
C GLN A 128 3.97 -2.04 -20.39
N SER A 129 3.79 -0.77 -20.01
CA SER A 129 2.78 0.12 -20.59
C SER A 129 3.04 0.38 -22.07
N ALA A 130 4.30 0.66 -22.43
CA ALA A 130 4.72 0.86 -23.81
C ALA A 130 4.45 -0.39 -24.66
N ARG A 131 4.88 -1.57 -24.19
CA ARG A 131 4.69 -2.84 -24.93
C ARG A 131 3.22 -3.22 -25.14
N ARG A 132 2.33 -2.78 -24.25
CA ARG A 132 0.88 -3.05 -24.34
C ARG A 132 0.12 -1.96 -25.10
N GLY A 133 0.80 -0.91 -25.55
CA GLY A 133 0.19 0.21 -26.26
C GLY A 133 -0.59 1.19 -25.37
N PHE A 134 -0.44 1.10 -24.04
CA PHE A 134 -1.16 1.99 -23.11
C PHE A 134 -0.71 3.45 -23.19
N LEU A 135 0.49 3.71 -23.71
CA LEU A 135 0.99 5.07 -23.92
C LEU A 135 0.42 5.72 -25.19
N ASP A 136 -0.32 5.00 -26.03
CA ASP A 136 -1.04 5.58 -27.17
C ASP A 136 -2.15 6.52 -26.66
N PRO A 137 -2.14 7.81 -27.02
CA PRO A 137 -3.19 8.77 -26.64
C PRO A 137 -4.60 8.37 -27.07
N ARG A 138 -4.72 7.52 -28.09
CA ARG A 138 -6.00 7.01 -28.62
C ARG A 138 -6.51 5.79 -27.88
N SER A 139 -5.64 5.08 -27.15
CA SER A 139 -6.04 3.89 -26.41
C SER A 139 -6.85 4.28 -25.17
N GLU A 140 -7.91 3.54 -24.86
CA GLU A 140 -8.68 3.69 -23.62
C GLU A 140 -8.72 2.34 -22.90
N ASP A 141 -8.65 2.36 -21.57
CA ASP A 141 -8.81 1.14 -20.78
C ASP A 141 -10.19 0.52 -21.06
N TYR A 142 -10.19 -0.77 -21.41
CA TYR A 142 -11.37 -1.51 -21.80
C TYR A 142 -12.50 -1.52 -20.75
N ARG A 143 -12.22 -1.17 -19.49
CA ARG A 143 -13.21 -1.06 -18.41
C ARG A 143 -14.07 0.20 -18.58
N TRP A 144 -13.51 1.32 -19.04
CA TRP A 144 -14.24 2.59 -19.10
C TRP A 144 -15.44 2.57 -20.05
N PRO A 145 -15.38 1.98 -21.25
CA PRO A 145 -16.56 1.83 -22.10
C PRO A 145 -17.68 1.01 -21.45
N LEU A 146 -17.33 -0.02 -20.66
CA LEU A 146 -18.31 -0.85 -19.96
C LEU A 146 -19.00 -0.06 -18.82
N VAL A 147 -18.23 0.73 -18.08
CA VAL A 147 -18.76 1.59 -17.00
C VAL A 147 -19.59 2.73 -17.58
N ARG A 148 -19.13 3.36 -18.66
CA ARG A 148 -19.85 4.43 -19.38
C ARG A 148 -21.20 3.97 -19.90
N LYS A 149 -21.29 2.73 -20.39
CA LYS A 149 -22.57 2.14 -20.83
C LYS A 149 -23.52 1.84 -19.67
N ALA A 150 -23.00 1.62 -18.47
CA ALA A 150 -23.78 1.25 -17.29
C ALA A 150 -24.29 2.45 -16.48
N LEU A 151 -23.78 3.66 -16.73
CA LEU A 151 -24.10 4.86 -15.96
C LEU A 151 -24.76 5.94 -16.85
N PRO A 152 -25.70 6.74 -16.31
CA PRO A 152 -26.15 7.97 -16.95
C PRO A 152 -24.98 8.93 -17.17
N LYS A 153 -25.07 9.78 -18.21
CA LYS A 153 -23.99 10.73 -18.59
C LYS A 153 -23.50 11.56 -17.40
N LEU A 154 -24.41 12.17 -16.65
CA LEU A 154 -24.04 12.99 -15.48
C LEU A 154 -23.28 12.17 -14.42
N ALA A 155 -23.75 10.96 -14.11
CA ALA A 155 -23.08 10.10 -13.14
C ALA A 155 -21.67 9.68 -13.62
N PHE A 156 -21.50 9.44 -14.93
CA PHE A 156 -20.18 9.16 -15.50
C PHE A 156 -19.25 10.37 -15.46
N THR A 157 -19.74 11.58 -15.78
CA THR A 157 -18.94 12.81 -15.68
C THR A 157 -18.56 13.12 -14.23
N LEU A 158 -19.45 12.89 -13.25
CA LEU A 158 -19.10 13.04 -11.83
C LEU A 158 -18.08 11.97 -11.38
N LEU A 159 -18.21 10.73 -11.87
CA LEU A 159 -17.21 9.70 -11.66
C LEU A 159 -15.85 10.10 -12.25
N ASP A 160 -15.85 10.65 -13.46
CA ASP A 160 -14.63 11.13 -14.10
C ASP A 160 -13.99 12.25 -13.29
N LEU A 161 -14.75 13.30 -12.98
CA LEU A 161 -14.26 14.44 -12.20
C LEU A 161 -13.69 14.01 -10.84
N PHE A 162 -14.48 13.34 -10.00
CA PHE A 162 -14.09 13.10 -8.62
C PHE A 162 -13.15 11.91 -8.46
N PHE A 163 -13.36 10.83 -9.22
CA PHE A 163 -12.60 9.60 -9.05
C PHE A 163 -11.47 9.47 -10.07
N ILE A 164 -11.77 9.55 -11.37
CA ILE A 164 -10.77 9.27 -12.41
C ILE A 164 -9.72 10.37 -12.47
N ALA A 165 -10.14 11.64 -12.51
CA ALA A 165 -9.25 12.78 -12.59
C ALA A 165 -8.65 13.11 -11.23
N PHE A 166 -9.46 13.43 -10.22
CA PHE A 166 -8.94 13.91 -8.93
C PHE A 166 -8.41 12.79 -8.03
N ALA A 167 -9.24 11.80 -7.66
CA ALA A 167 -8.81 10.80 -6.67
C ALA A 167 -7.59 9.99 -7.14
N GLN A 168 -7.49 9.63 -8.42
CA GLN A 168 -6.31 8.92 -8.92
C GLN A 168 -5.05 9.80 -8.93
N ASN A 169 -5.11 11.08 -9.32
CA ASN A 169 -3.93 11.96 -9.26
C ASN A 169 -3.47 12.19 -7.82
N PHE A 170 -4.40 12.41 -6.89
CA PHE A 170 -4.08 12.51 -5.47
C PHE A 170 -3.55 11.19 -4.90
N LEU A 171 -3.99 10.04 -5.41
CA LEU A 171 -3.43 8.75 -5.06
C LEU A 171 -1.97 8.60 -5.53
N LEU A 172 -1.63 9.12 -6.71
CA LEU A 172 -0.26 9.12 -7.24
C LEU A 172 0.66 10.04 -6.42
N LEU A 173 0.15 11.16 -5.89
CA LEU A 173 0.86 11.97 -4.90
C LEU A 173 0.96 11.23 -3.56
N ALA A 174 -0.13 10.61 -3.10
CA ALA A 174 -0.16 9.89 -1.83
C ALA A 174 0.84 8.72 -1.81
N ALA A 175 1.07 8.08 -2.96
CA ALA A 175 2.09 7.05 -3.16
C ALA A 175 3.50 7.48 -2.69
N GLU A 176 3.76 8.78 -2.73
CA GLU A 176 5.05 9.40 -2.43
C GLU A 176 5.13 10.04 -1.04
N LEU A 177 4.10 9.87 -0.21
CA LEU A 177 4.14 10.27 1.20
C LEU A 177 5.30 9.65 1.98
N PRO A 178 5.75 8.40 1.71
CA PRO A 178 6.97 7.90 2.33
C PRO A 178 8.20 8.78 2.09
N GLN A 179 8.38 9.28 0.87
CA GLN A 179 9.51 10.14 0.51
C GLN A 179 9.38 11.53 1.14
N TYR A 180 8.18 12.09 1.17
CA TYR A 180 7.88 13.33 1.89
C TYR A 180 8.16 13.20 3.40
N LEU A 181 7.76 12.08 4.00
CA LEU A 181 8.04 11.83 5.42
C LEU A 181 9.53 11.67 5.68
N LEU A 182 10.27 10.96 4.83
CA LEU A 182 11.74 10.85 4.96
C LEU A 182 12.43 12.21 4.85
N LEU A 183 11.90 13.14 4.05
CA LEU A 183 12.41 14.51 3.94
C LEU A 183 12.15 15.35 5.20
N THR A 184 10.94 15.24 5.76
CA THR A 184 10.45 16.14 6.82
C THR A 184 10.69 15.61 8.24
N ARG A 185 11.00 14.31 8.35
CA ARG A 185 11.23 13.66 9.64
C ARG A 185 12.63 13.96 10.16
N ASP A 186 12.67 14.77 11.21
CA ASP A 186 13.87 15.01 11.99
C ASP A 186 13.87 14.09 13.22
N LEU A 187 14.27 12.83 13.04
CA LEU A 187 14.54 11.96 14.19
C LEU A 187 16.00 12.17 14.60
N ALA A 188 16.19 12.79 15.76
CA ALA A 188 17.44 12.65 16.51
C ALA A 188 17.71 11.15 16.71
N SER A 189 18.98 10.75 16.63
CA SER A 189 19.45 9.39 16.92
C SER A 189 19.28 9.07 18.42
N SER A 190 18.04 9.00 18.90
CA SER A 190 17.73 8.59 20.25
C SER A 190 18.20 7.15 20.40
N THR A 191 19.25 6.97 21.21
CA THR A 191 19.95 5.72 21.60
C THR A 191 21.18 5.26 20.80
N HIS A 192 21.83 6.14 20.02
CA HIS A 192 23.19 5.86 19.52
C HIS A 192 24.26 5.94 20.63
N LEU A 193 24.32 4.92 21.49
CA LEU A 193 25.52 4.56 22.27
C LEU A 193 26.16 3.32 21.64
N SER A 194 26.59 3.42 20.38
CA SER A 194 27.64 2.51 19.90
C SER A 194 28.95 2.97 20.55
N ALA A 195 29.77 2.04 21.04
CA ALA A 195 31.08 2.37 21.62
C ALA A 195 31.97 3.17 20.64
N LEU A 196 31.69 3.09 19.33
CA LEU A 196 32.29 3.89 18.27
C LEU A 196 31.78 5.34 18.16
N ALA A 197 30.57 5.65 18.65
CA ALA A 197 30.05 7.02 18.70
C ALA A 197 30.80 7.88 19.74
N ARG A 198 31.37 7.27 20.78
CA ARG A 198 32.21 7.94 21.79
C ARG A 198 33.59 8.38 21.27
N LEU A 199 33.98 7.93 20.07
CA LEU A 199 35.25 8.27 19.43
C LEU A 199 35.12 9.38 18.38
N LYS A 200 33.92 9.91 18.13
CA LYS A 200 33.74 11.07 17.25
C LYS A 200 33.89 12.36 18.07
N PRO A 201 34.71 13.34 17.63
CA PRO A 201 34.89 14.60 18.33
C PRO A 201 33.57 15.36 18.47
N SER A 202 33.46 16.12 19.56
CA SER A 202 32.28 16.78 20.15
C SER A 202 31.54 17.81 19.26
N HIS A 203 31.81 17.85 17.95
CA HIS A 203 31.25 18.80 16.99
C HIS A 203 30.54 18.13 15.80
N ALA A 204 30.29 16.82 15.82
CA ALA A 204 29.46 16.19 14.78
C ALA A 204 28.00 16.64 14.93
N GLN A 205 27.53 17.46 13.97
CA GLN A 205 26.14 17.89 13.84
C GLN A 205 25.17 16.69 13.84
N VAL A 206 23.97 16.89 14.41
CA VAL A 206 22.89 15.91 14.65
C VAL A 206 22.96 14.72 13.69
N ALA A 207 23.43 13.57 14.19
CA ALA A 207 23.71 12.40 13.37
C ALA A 207 22.40 11.80 12.81
N ARG A 208 22.16 11.98 11.51
CA ARG A 208 21.13 11.25 10.74
C ARG A 208 21.31 9.74 10.94
N VAL A 209 20.19 9.00 11.01
CA VAL A 209 20.22 7.53 11.12
C VAL A 209 20.87 6.94 9.85
N PRO A 210 22.06 6.33 9.94
CA PRO A 210 22.75 5.79 8.77
C PRO A 210 21.94 4.63 8.14
N LEU A 211 22.30 4.26 6.92
CA LEU A 211 21.74 3.04 6.31
C LEU A 211 22.04 1.82 7.19
N ASN A 212 21.03 0.98 7.39
CA ASN A 212 21.07 -0.19 8.27
C ASN A 212 20.59 -1.46 7.56
N VAL A 213 20.58 -2.58 8.30
CA VAL A 213 20.17 -3.89 7.76
C VAL A 213 18.72 -3.87 7.24
N ALA A 214 17.83 -3.11 7.88
CA ALA A 214 16.45 -2.98 7.43
C ALA A 214 16.40 -2.36 6.03
N ASP A 215 17.20 -1.32 5.78
CA ASP A 215 17.29 -0.70 4.45
C ASP A 215 17.73 -1.71 3.37
N ALA A 216 18.74 -2.53 3.67
CA ALA A 216 19.23 -3.57 2.75
C ALA A 216 18.20 -4.69 2.51
N VAL A 217 17.54 -5.18 3.58
CA VAL A 217 16.50 -6.21 3.50
C VAL A 217 15.30 -5.71 2.71
N LEU A 218 14.86 -4.47 2.98
CA LEU A 218 13.75 -3.85 2.26
C LEU A 218 14.08 -3.61 0.79
N ALA A 219 15.28 -3.13 0.47
CA ALA A 219 15.73 -2.96 -0.91
C ALA A 219 15.78 -4.30 -1.66
N LEU A 220 16.33 -5.35 -1.04
CA LEU A 220 16.35 -6.68 -1.62
C LEU A 220 14.93 -7.23 -1.84
N ALA A 221 14.06 -7.11 -0.84
CA ALA A 221 12.66 -7.53 -0.93
C ALA A 221 11.92 -6.78 -2.05
N PHE A 222 12.19 -5.49 -2.23
CA PHE A 222 11.64 -4.67 -3.29
C PHE A 222 12.08 -5.15 -4.67
N VAL A 223 13.39 -5.36 -4.86
CA VAL A 223 13.94 -5.85 -6.14
C VAL A 223 13.38 -7.24 -6.47
N VAL A 224 13.33 -8.15 -5.50
CA VAL A 224 12.71 -9.48 -5.69
C VAL A 224 11.24 -9.34 -6.08
N THR A 225 10.50 -8.45 -5.43
CA THR A 225 9.09 -8.17 -5.74
C THR A 225 8.93 -7.65 -7.17
N LEU A 226 9.76 -6.72 -7.62
CA LEU A 226 9.75 -6.24 -9.02
C LEU A 226 10.07 -7.35 -10.03
N VAL A 227 11.03 -8.23 -9.74
CA VAL A 227 11.37 -9.36 -10.61
C VAL A 227 10.19 -10.33 -10.72
N LEU A 228 9.53 -10.63 -9.60
CA LEU A 228 8.33 -11.48 -9.58
C LEU A 228 7.19 -10.83 -10.36
N GLU A 229 6.99 -9.52 -10.22
CA GLU A 229 5.99 -8.77 -10.95
C GLU A 229 6.24 -8.82 -12.47
N MET A 230 7.48 -8.52 -12.89
CA MET A 230 7.89 -8.58 -14.30
C MET A 230 7.68 -9.99 -14.88
N ARG A 231 7.99 -11.05 -14.11
CA ARG A 231 7.71 -12.43 -14.52
C ARG A 231 6.21 -12.70 -14.66
N ALA A 232 5.40 -12.25 -13.71
CA ALA A 232 3.94 -12.42 -13.74
C ALA A 232 3.32 -11.76 -14.98
N ASP A 233 3.72 -10.53 -15.28
CA ASP A 233 3.25 -9.81 -16.47
C ASP A 233 3.73 -10.48 -17.77
N ASN A 234 4.98 -10.95 -17.84
CA ASN A 234 5.50 -11.64 -19.01
C ASN A 234 4.77 -12.98 -19.25
N GLN A 235 4.42 -13.72 -18.19
CA GLN A 235 3.56 -14.91 -18.28
C GLN A 235 2.18 -14.57 -18.83
N GLN A 236 1.58 -13.46 -18.37
CA GLN A 236 0.28 -13.00 -18.88
C GLN A 236 0.36 -12.59 -20.35
N GLN A 237 1.39 -11.84 -20.73
CA GLN A 237 1.59 -11.40 -22.11
C GLN A 237 1.82 -12.57 -23.06
N ALA A 238 2.69 -13.52 -22.69
CA ALA A 238 2.94 -14.73 -23.47
C ALA A 238 1.65 -15.53 -23.69
N PHE A 239 0.82 -15.65 -22.65
CA PHE A 239 -0.49 -16.28 -22.76
C PHE A 239 -1.44 -15.52 -23.70
N GLN A 240 -1.54 -14.19 -23.60
CA GLN A 240 -2.40 -13.42 -24.50
C GLN A 240 -1.95 -13.50 -25.96
N ASN A 241 -0.64 -13.45 -26.22
CA ASN A 241 -0.10 -13.61 -27.57
C ASN A 241 -0.44 -15.00 -28.15
N LEU A 242 -0.26 -16.06 -27.35
CA LEU A 242 -0.65 -17.42 -27.73
C LEU A 242 -2.15 -17.51 -28.06
N LYS A 243 -3.00 -16.96 -27.18
CA LYS A 243 -4.46 -16.99 -27.35
C LYS A 243 -4.90 -16.21 -28.59
N HIS A 244 -4.38 -15.01 -28.81
CA HIS A 244 -4.73 -14.21 -29.99
C HIS A 244 -4.25 -14.87 -31.29
N GLY A 245 -3.03 -15.41 -31.32
CA GLY A 245 -2.53 -16.18 -32.46
C GLY A 245 -3.38 -17.41 -32.75
N ALA A 246 -3.80 -18.15 -31.72
CA ALA A 246 -4.70 -19.29 -31.85
C ALA A 246 -6.08 -18.90 -32.41
N LEU A 247 -6.66 -17.79 -31.94
CA LEU A 247 -7.93 -17.29 -32.46
C LEU A 247 -7.83 -16.87 -33.94
N ASP A 248 -6.71 -16.27 -34.35
CA ASP A 248 -6.46 -15.93 -35.76
C ASP A 248 -6.32 -17.18 -36.65
N LYS A 249 -5.55 -18.18 -36.19
CA LYS A 249 -5.46 -19.49 -36.86
C LYS A 249 -6.84 -20.14 -37.02
N GLN A 250 -7.65 -20.11 -35.96
CA GLN A 250 -9.00 -20.66 -35.98
C GLN A 250 -9.90 -19.94 -36.99
N ARG A 251 -9.81 -18.61 -37.09
CA ARG A 251 -10.53 -17.81 -38.11
C ARG A 251 -10.10 -18.16 -39.53
N LYS A 252 -8.83 -18.49 -39.72
CA LYS A 252 -8.24 -18.91 -41.01
C LYS A 252 -8.43 -20.41 -41.31
N GLY A 253 -9.16 -21.15 -40.47
CA GLY A 253 -9.40 -22.59 -40.66
C GLY A 253 -8.18 -23.49 -40.45
N GLN A 254 -7.11 -22.99 -39.82
CA GLN A 254 -5.88 -23.75 -39.58
C GLN A 254 -6.00 -24.66 -38.35
N GLN A 255 -5.29 -25.80 -38.37
CA GLN A 255 -5.27 -26.71 -37.22
C GLN A 255 -4.54 -26.08 -36.03
N LEU A 256 -5.16 -26.19 -34.86
CA LEU A 256 -4.61 -25.74 -33.58
C LEU A 256 -3.87 -26.88 -32.88
N THR A 257 -2.70 -26.56 -32.32
CA THR A 257 -2.01 -27.46 -31.39
C THR A 257 -2.85 -27.67 -30.13
N ALA A 258 -2.60 -28.76 -29.39
CA ALA A 258 -3.30 -29.05 -28.13
C ALA A 258 -3.16 -27.90 -27.11
N LYS A 259 -1.99 -27.26 -27.05
CA LYS A 259 -1.71 -26.12 -26.16
C LYS A 259 -2.52 -24.88 -26.54
N GLU A 260 -2.58 -24.54 -27.83
CA GLU A 260 -3.38 -23.41 -28.33
C GLU A 260 -4.88 -23.64 -28.07
N ARG A 261 -5.37 -24.85 -28.36
CA ARG A 261 -6.77 -25.22 -28.09
C ARG A 261 -7.12 -25.08 -26.61
N SER A 262 -6.26 -25.61 -25.72
CA SER A 262 -6.45 -25.45 -24.27
C SER A 262 -6.43 -23.99 -23.83
N ALA A 263 -5.54 -23.16 -24.41
CA ALA A 263 -5.46 -21.74 -24.08
C ALA A 263 -6.72 -20.97 -24.50
N VAL A 264 -7.27 -21.26 -25.68
CA VAL A 264 -8.52 -20.66 -26.18
C VAL A 264 -9.72 -21.10 -25.33
N GLU A 265 -9.85 -22.41 -25.06
CA GLU A 265 -10.94 -22.97 -24.25
C GLU A 265 -10.93 -22.44 -22.82
N ARG A 266 -9.73 -22.33 -22.22
CA ARG A 266 -9.58 -21.82 -20.85
C ARG A 266 -9.78 -20.31 -20.80
N GLY A 267 -9.17 -19.57 -21.73
CA GLY A 267 -9.34 -18.13 -21.91
C GLY A 267 -8.52 -17.22 -20.99
N PHE A 268 -7.93 -17.77 -19.92
CA PHE A 268 -7.09 -17.06 -18.95
C PHE A 268 -5.82 -17.86 -18.59
N VAL A 269 -4.79 -17.15 -18.14
CA VAL A 269 -3.55 -17.74 -17.65
C VAL A 269 -3.77 -18.37 -16.26
N ALA A 270 -3.29 -19.60 -16.07
CA ALA A 270 -3.44 -20.34 -14.82
C ALA A 270 -2.18 -21.12 -14.40
N GLU A 271 -1.08 -20.95 -15.13
CA GLU A 271 0.18 -21.68 -14.95
C GLU A 271 1.27 -20.74 -14.41
N GLY A 272 2.34 -21.31 -13.84
CA GLY A 272 3.42 -20.52 -13.23
C GLY A 272 2.94 -19.76 -11.98
N LEU A 273 3.26 -18.47 -11.87
CA LEU A 273 2.86 -17.65 -10.72
C LEU A 273 1.33 -17.54 -10.62
N TRP A 274 0.64 -17.63 -11.76
CA TRP A 274 -0.82 -17.59 -11.82
C TRP A 274 -1.48 -18.80 -11.15
N SER A 275 -0.77 -19.93 -11.01
CA SER A 275 -1.30 -21.07 -10.24
C SER A 275 -1.33 -20.82 -8.73
N TRP A 276 -0.55 -19.86 -8.24
CA TRP A 276 -0.44 -19.50 -6.82
C TRP A 276 -1.28 -18.27 -6.46
N SER A 277 -1.44 -17.33 -7.37
CA SER A 277 -2.26 -16.14 -7.20
C SER A 277 -2.96 -15.82 -8.51
N ARG A 278 -4.25 -15.46 -8.46
CA ARG A 278 -5.00 -15.11 -9.67
C ARG A 278 -4.59 -13.77 -10.25
N HIS A 279 -3.90 -12.94 -9.48
CA HIS A 279 -3.35 -11.64 -9.88
C HIS A 279 -1.97 -11.45 -9.21
N PRO A 280 -0.95 -12.23 -9.61
CA PRO A 280 0.36 -12.20 -8.96
C PRO A 280 1.08 -10.87 -9.18
N ASN A 281 0.90 -10.23 -10.35
CA ASN A 281 1.40 -8.89 -10.61
C ASN A 281 0.78 -7.86 -9.65
N PHE A 282 -0.55 -7.84 -9.48
CA PHE A 282 -1.19 -6.92 -8.53
C PHE A 282 -0.82 -7.21 -7.07
N ALA A 283 -0.52 -8.47 -6.74
CA ALA A 283 -0.01 -8.81 -5.41
C ALA A 283 1.40 -8.23 -5.18
N CYS A 284 2.28 -8.30 -6.19
CA CYS A 284 3.60 -7.69 -6.14
C CYS A 284 3.49 -6.15 -6.08
N GLU A 285 2.64 -5.55 -6.91
CA GLU A 285 2.40 -4.10 -6.91
C GLU A 285 1.88 -3.62 -5.55
N GLN A 286 0.92 -4.32 -4.91
CA GLN A 286 0.51 -4.01 -3.53
C GLN A 286 1.68 -4.14 -2.55
N THR A 287 2.48 -5.20 -2.66
CA THR A 287 3.65 -5.43 -1.78
C THR A 287 4.68 -4.32 -1.90
N THR A 288 4.94 -3.82 -3.12
CA THR A 288 5.82 -2.68 -3.40
C THR A 288 5.45 -1.46 -2.55
N TRP A 289 4.16 -1.10 -2.50
CA TRP A 289 3.70 0.05 -1.72
C TRP A 289 3.89 -0.15 -0.20
N TYR A 290 3.67 -1.37 0.30
CA TYR A 290 3.94 -1.68 1.71
C TYR A 290 5.44 -1.67 2.04
N LEU A 291 6.31 -2.06 1.10
CA LEU A 291 7.76 -1.98 1.27
C LEU A 291 8.23 -0.52 1.31
N LEU A 292 7.71 0.35 0.44
CA LEU A 292 7.98 1.78 0.48
C LEU A 292 7.55 2.41 1.81
N TYR A 293 6.36 2.05 2.31
CA TYR A 293 5.93 2.43 3.65
C TYR A 293 6.89 1.91 4.74
N ALA A 294 7.35 0.66 4.65
CA ALA A 294 8.22 0.05 5.65
C ALA A 294 9.57 0.77 5.81
N PHE A 295 10.10 1.43 4.76
CA PHE A 295 11.29 2.28 4.87
C PHE A 295 11.12 3.47 5.83
N THR A 296 9.88 3.84 6.14
CA THR A 296 9.58 4.92 7.10
C THR A 296 9.42 4.42 8.54
N VAL A 297 9.46 3.11 8.78
CA VAL A 297 9.23 2.53 10.10
C VAL A 297 10.41 1.66 10.52
N LEU A 298 10.69 0.59 9.76
CA LEU A 298 11.63 -0.44 10.17
C LEU A 298 13.07 0.06 10.39
N PRO A 299 13.63 0.95 9.54
CA PRO A 299 14.96 1.50 9.77
C PRO A 299 15.08 2.38 11.02
N PHE A 300 13.95 2.81 11.59
CA PHE A 300 13.90 3.74 12.72
C PHE A 300 13.50 3.07 14.04
N LEU A 301 13.28 1.75 14.05
CA LEU A 301 13.03 1.00 15.29
C LEU A 301 14.28 0.99 16.18
N ALA A 302 14.09 1.02 17.50
CA ALA A 302 15.19 0.94 18.45
C ALA A 302 15.98 -0.37 18.30
N LEU A 303 17.31 -0.31 18.44
CA LEU A 303 18.17 -1.50 18.39
C LEU A 303 17.82 -2.54 19.47
N SER A 304 17.34 -2.08 20.63
CA SER A 304 16.86 -2.94 21.71
C SER A 304 15.65 -3.78 21.32
N THR A 305 14.91 -3.37 20.29
CA THR A 305 13.69 -4.04 19.82
C THR A 305 13.85 -4.68 18.44
N SER A 306 14.86 -4.29 17.64
CA SER A 306 15.12 -4.90 16.34
C SER A 306 16.61 -4.96 15.96
N ILE A 307 17.08 -6.17 15.64
CA ILE A 307 18.41 -6.40 15.05
C ILE A 307 18.55 -5.79 13.65
N THR A 308 17.45 -5.53 12.94
CA THR A 308 17.52 -4.97 11.59
C THR A 308 17.93 -3.50 11.60
N SER A 309 17.89 -2.82 12.74
CA SER A 309 18.26 -1.40 12.83
C SER A 309 19.78 -1.19 12.93
N HIS A 310 20.60 -2.25 12.93
CA HIS A 310 22.07 -2.14 13.01
C HIS A 310 22.67 -1.48 11.76
N PRO A 311 23.54 -0.46 11.90
CA PRO A 311 24.20 0.19 10.76
C PRO A 311 24.97 -0.79 9.89
N LEU A 312 24.87 -0.67 8.57
CA LEU A 312 25.57 -1.57 7.63
C LEU A 312 27.10 -1.50 7.81
N SER A 313 27.62 -0.33 8.18
CA SER A 313 29.05 -0.11 8.45
C SER A 313 29.59 -0.91 9.64
N THR A 314 28.72 -1.50 10.47
CA THR A 314 29.10 -2.27 11.67
C THR A 314 29.03 -3.78 11.47
N LEU A 315 28.54 -4.26 10.31
CA LEU A 315 28.46 -5.68 9.99
C LEU A 315 29.83 -6.23 9.53
N THR A 316 30.57 -6.85 10.44
CA THR A 316 31.56 -7.90 10.13
C THR A 316 30.87 -9.28 10.18
N PRO A 317 31.39 -10.36 9.54
CA PRO A 317 30.67 -11.61 9.35
C PRO A 317 30.63 -12.42 10.65
N SER A 318 29.76 -12.02 11.56
CA SER A 318 29.42 -12.72 12.79
C SER A 318 28.08 -12.14 13.22
N ILE A 319 27.14 -12.95 13.74
CA ILE A 319 25.75 -12.62 14.10
C ILE A 319 24.74 -13.10 13.05
N LEU A 320 24.70 -14.42 12.88
CA LEU A 320 23.45 -15.16 12.87
C LEU A 320 23.23 -15.64 14.31
N PHE A 321 22.00 -15.48 14.83
CA PHE A 321 21.45 -16.00 16.09
C PHE A 321 21.68 -15.18 17.39
N GLY A 322 20.57 -14.65 17.90
CA GLY A 322 20.34 -14.14 19.24
C GLY A 322 18.98 -13.42 19.21
N GLY A 323 17.86 -14.09 19.44
CA GLY A 323 17.40 -14.52 20.76
C GLY A 323 16.35 -13.52 21.25
N ALA A 324 15.08 -13.76 20.93
CA ALA A 324 13.96 -12.90 21.34
C ALA A 324 13.87 -12.82 22.88
N SER A 325 13.78 -11.61 23.41
CA SER A 325 13.77 -11.34 24.85
C SER A 325 12.42 -11.67 25.51
N SER A 326 12.50 -12.02 26.78
CA SER A 326 11.47 -12.55 27.70
C SER A 326 10.35 -11.57 28.08
N THR A 327 10.30 -10.37 27.52
CA THR A 327 9.42 -9.27 27.94
C THR A 327 7.97 -9.39 27.46
N THR A 328 7.66 -10.30 26.54
CA THR A 328 6.28 -10.59 26.11
C THR A 328 5.55 -11.56 27.05
N LYS A 329 6.25 -12.30 27.91
CA LYS A 329 5.62 -13.20 28.91
C LYS A 329 5.21 -12.45 30.19
N GLU A 330 5.95 -11.41 30.58
CA GLU A 330 5.63 -10.62 31.79
C GLU A 330 4.47 -9.64 31.58
N GLY A 331 4.30 -9.09 30.36
CA GLY A 331 3.16 -8.22 30.02
C GLY A 331 1.81 -8.95 29.99
N LEU A 332 1.79 -10.24 29.63
CA LEU A 332 0.58 -11.08 29.64
C LEU A 332 0.22 -11.59 31.05
N GLY A 333 1.20 -11.68 31.96
CA GLY A 333 0.96 -12.01 33.37
C GLY A 333 0.26 -10.88 34.14
N LEU A 334 0.63 -9.63 33.89
CA LEU A 334 0.07 -8.44 34.55
C LEU A 334 -1.39 -8.14 34.15
N LEU A 335 -1.80 -8.51 32.93
CA LEU A 335 -3.20 -8.40 32.48
C LEU A 335 -4.12 -9.47 33.10
N SER A 336 -3.56 -10.58 33.58
CA SER A 336 -4.32 -11.65 34.25
C SER A 336 -4.54 -11.41 35.75
N ALA A 337 -3.79 -10.49 36.35
CA ALA A 337 -3.81 -10.21 37.79
C ALA A 337 -4.91 -9.22 38.23
N HIS A 338 -5.59 -8.56 37.29
CA HIS A 338 -6.55 -7.48 37.58
C HIS A 338 -7.98 -7.72 37.06
N LEU A 339 -8.33 -8.96 36.72
CA LEU A 339 -9.73 -9.34 36.46
C LEU A 339 -10.40 -9.83 37.76
N PRO A 340 -11.53 -9.25 38.19
CA PRO A 340 -12.21 -9.69 39.42
C PRO A 340 -12.69 -11.15 39.31
N ARG A 341 -12.31 -11.99 40.28
CA ARG A 341 -12.70 -13.41 40.41
C ARG A 341 -14.08 -13.64 41.06
N TYR A 342 -15.03 -12.72 40.91
CA TYR A 342 -16.38 -12.90 41.50
C TYR A 342 -17.47 -12.53 40.50
N LEU A 343 -17.85 -13.49 39.66
CA LEU A 343 -19.17 -13.51 39.05
C LEU A 343 -19.68 -14.96 39.15
N THR A 344 -20.54 -15.24 40.12
CA THR A 344 -21.24 -16.53 40.22
C THR A 344 -22.51 -16.46 39.37
N LEU A 345 -23.02 -17.62 38.92
CA LEU A 345 -24.29 -17.70 38.17
C LEU A 345 -25.44 -17.02 38.93
N ASP A 346 -25.43 -17.11 40.26
CA ASP A 346 -26.38 -16.47 41.16
C ASP A 346 -26.30 -14.94 41.14
N THR A 347 -25.10 -14.36 40.98
CA THR A 347 -24.96 -12.89 40.85
C THR A 347 -25.47 -12.40 39.51
N ALA A 348 -25.28 -13.17 38.43
CA ALA A 348 -25.82 -12.85 37.11
C ALA A 348 -27.35 -12.98 37.04
N LEU A 349 -27.93 -14.02 37.65
CA LEU A 349 -29.38 -14.19 37.78
C LEU A 349 -30.02 -13.11 38.67
N THR A 350 -29.36 -12.73 39.77
CA THR A 350 -29.82 -11.63 40.65
C THR A 350 -29.75 -10.28 39.94
N ALA A 351 -28.71 -10.03 39.12
CA ALA A 351 -28.60 -8.83 38.29
C ALA A 351 -29.72 -8.71 37.24
N LEU A 352 -30.15 -9.84 36.66
CA LEU A 352 -31.24 -9.93 35.69
C LEU A 352 -32.62 -9.70 36.33
N LEU A 353 -32.87 -10.28 37.51
CA LEU A 353 -34.17 -10.18 38.20
C LEU A 353 -34.34 -8.87 38.98
N HIS A 354 -33.25 -8.31 39.51
CA HIS A 354 -33.27 -7.09 40.32
C HIS A 354 -32.12 -6.13 39.95
N PRO A 355 -32.18 -5.51 38.75
CA PRO A 355 -31.08 -4.70 38.21
C PRO A 355 -30.74 -3.50 39.09
N LEU A 356 -31.74 -2.85 39.69
CA LEU A 356 -31.53 -1.66 40.54
C LEU A 356 -30.92 -1.99 41.91
N LEU A 357 -31.30 -3.11 42.53
CA LEU A 357 -30.71 -3.56 43.80
C LEU A 357 -29.28 -4.04 43.61
N THR A 358 -29.02 -4.71 42.48
CA THR A 358 -27.70 -5.21 42.12
C THR A 358 -26.75 -4.06 41.76
N LEU A 359 -27.25 -3.02 41.08
CA LEU A 359 -26.50 -1.78 40.84
C LEU A 359 -26.19 -1.05 42.16
N ARG A 360 -27.13 -1.06 43.11
CA ARG A 360 -27.00 -0.42 44.43
C ARG A 360 -26.03 -1.16 45.35
N SER A 361 -25.87 -2.48 45.21
CA SER A 361 -24.93 -3.28 46.01
C SER A 361 -23.53 -3.32 45.41
N LEU A 362 -23.39 -3.46 44.09
CA LEU A 362 -22.10 -3.61 43.42
C LEU A 362 -21.41 -2.27 43.12
N ALA A 363 -22.18 -1.21 42.89
CA ALA A 363 -21.66 0.11 42.57
C ALA A 363 -22.56 1.23 43.15
N PRO A 364 -22.73 1.30 44.49
CA PRO A 364 -23.53 2.34 45.14
C PRO A 364 -23.10 3.77 44.77
N GLU A 365 -21.84 3.92 44.36
CA GLU A 365 -21.25 5.17 43.90
C GLU A 365 -21.90 5.70 42.60
N LEU A 366 -22.42 4.84 41.72
CA LEU A 366 -23.09 5.24 40.47
C LEU A 366 -24.47 5.87 40.71
N LEU A 367 -25.06 5.66 41.88
CA LEU A 367 -26.36 6.21 42.28
C LEU A 367 -26.24 7.58 42.97
N ARG A 368 -25.01 8.07 43.22
CA ARG A 368 -24.82 9.44 43.72
C ARG A 368 -25.19 10.45 42.63
N PRO A 369 -25.90 11.55 42.97
CA PRO A 369 -26.16 12.62 42.01
C PRO A 369 -24.84 13.11 41.38
N GLY A 370 -24.76 13.11 40.05
CA GLY A 370 -23.55 13.54 39.32
C GLY A 370 -22.49 12.47 39.12
N ALA A 371 -22.63 11.25 39.66
CA ALA A 371 -21.66 10.17 39.46
C ALA A 371 -21.51 9.78 37.99
N LEU A 372 -22.62 9.64 37.25
CA LEU A 372 -22.59 9.36 35.82
C LEU A 372 -21.82 10.43 35.03
N ALA A 373 -21.95 11.71 35.42
CA ALA A 373 -21.18 12.80 34.81
C ALA A 373 -19.69 12.70 35.14
N GLN A 374 -19.33 12.33 36.38
CA GLN A 374 -17.93 12.09 36.77
C GLN A 374 -17.32 10.88 36.05
N TYR A 375 -18.07 9.77 35.90
CA TYR A 375 -17.62 8.60 35.15
C TYR A 375 -17.49 8.90 33.66
N ALA A 376 -18.43 9.65 33.06
CA ALA A 376 -18.31 10.11 31.68
C ALA A 376 -17.09 11.02 31.48
N ALA A 377 -16.80 11.91 32.45
CA ALA A 377 -15.61 12.76 32.42
C ALA A 377 -14.31 11.94 32.54
N ARG A 378 -14.27 10.94 33.43
CA ARG A 378 -13.13 10.01 33.56
C ARG A 378 -12.93 9.16 32.30
N ALA A 379 -14.00 8.63 31.73
CA ALA A 379 -13.95 7.88 30.47
C ALA A 379 -13.49 8.75 29.31
N LYS A 380 -13.96 10.01 29.24
CA LYS A 380 -13.48 10.99 28.25
C LYS A 380 -12.00 11.30 28.45
N LEU A 381 -11.54 11.52 29.68
CA LEU A 381 -10.12 11.75 29.98
C LEU A 381 -9.26 10.53 29.62
N ALA A 382 -9.67 9.32 30.02
CA ALA A 382 -8.97 8.08 29.67
C ALA A 382 -8.92 7.87 28.14
N GLY A 383 -10.02 8.15 27.43
CA GLY A 383 -10.05 8.13 25.98
C GLY A 383 -9.12 9.16 25.33
N LEU A 384 -9.02 10.37 25.91
CA LEU A 384 -8.08 11.40 25.46
C LEU A 384 -6.61 11.03 25.75
N VAL A 385 -6.33 10.39 26.89
CA VAL A 385 -4.99 9.88 27.24
C VAL A 385 -4.59 8.74 26.31
N ALA A 386 -5.47 7.75 26.12
CA ALA A 386 -5.21 6.66 25.16
C ALA A 386 -5.02 7.19 23.73
N LEU A 387 -5.81 8.21 23.32
CA LEU A 387 -5.60 8.89 22.04
C LEU A 387 -4.26 9.61 21.98
N ALA A 388 -3.81 10.23 23.08
CA ALA A 388 -2.51 10.88 23.17
C ALA A 388 -1.35 9.87 23.14
N GLU A 389 -1.49 8.72 23.78
CA GLU A 389 -0.52 7.60 23.73
C GLU A 389 -0.43 7.01 22.32
N VAL A 390 -1.57 6.72 21.69
CA VAL A 390 -1.61 6.26 20.28
C VAL A 390 -0.97 7.29 19.35
N ARG A 391 -1.18 8.59 19.59
CA ARG A 391 -0.49 9.67 18.85
C ARG A 391 0.99 9.79 19.19
N ALA A 392 1.41 9.41 20.39
CA ALA A 392 2.83 9.37 20.75
C ALA A 392 3.55 8.19 20.07
N ASP A 393 2.84 7.09 19.77
CA ASP A 393 3.33 5.99 18.95
C ASP A 393 3.41 6.33 17.44
N GLU A 394 2.66 7.35 16.99
CA GLU A 394 2.70 7.89 15.63
C GLU A 394 4.06 8.56 15.37
N GLY A 395 4.73 8.09 14.32
CA GLY A 395 6.12 8.47 14.04
C GLY A 395 7.16 7.59 14.74
N THR A 396 6.76 6.52 15.43
CA THR A 396 7.68 5.49 15.96
C THR A 396 7.39 4.10 15.39
N HIS A 397 6.15 3.61 15.56
CA HIS A 397 5.75 2.26 15.13
C HIS A 397 4.87 2.24 13.89
N TRP A 398 4.20 3.35 13.61
CA TRP A 398 3.37 3.57 12.44
C TRP A 398 3.35 5.06 12.12
N ASN A 399 2.94 5.44 10.91
CA ASN A 399 2.78 6.85 10.55
C ASN A 399 1.77 7.00 9.39
N TYR A 400 1.36 8.23 9.11
CA TYR A 400 0.36 8.56 8.10
C TYR A 400 0.68 8.06 6.68
N SER A 401 1.95 7.80 6.34
CA SER A 401 2.30 7.30 5.01
C SER A 401 1.77 5.88 4.74
N ILE A 402 1.29 5.16 5.76
CA ILE A 402 0.53 3.90 5.61
C ILE A 402 -0.75 4.07 4.79
N ALA A 403 -1.29 5.30 4.71
CA ALA A 403 -2.45 5.59 3.86
C ALA A 403 -2.17 5.23 2.40
N ALA A 404 -0.94 5.39 1.93
CA ALA A 404 -0.54 5.11 0.55
C ALA A 404 -0.78 3.64 0.14
N PRO A 405 -0.17 2.63 0.79
CA PRO A 405 -0.44 1.23 0.45
C PRO A 405 -1.88 0.79 0.71
N LEU A 406 -2.57 1.37 1.70
CA LEU A 406 -3.98 1.05 1.98
C LEU A 406 -4.90 1.52 0.84
N LEU A 407 -4.75 2.77 0.39
CA LEU A 407 -5.53 3.32 -0.72
C LEU A 407 -5.21 2.62 -2.04
N MET A 408 -3.94 2.33 -2.30
CA MET A 408 -3.52 1.52 -3.46
C MET A 408 -4.18 0.14 -3.41
N SER A 409 -4.15 -0.55 -2.27
CA SER A 409 -4.78 -1.86 -2.11
C SER A 409 -6.29 -1.80 -2.33
N ALA A 410 -6.97 -0.75 -1.84
CA ALA A 410 -8.39 -0.54 -2.06
C ALA A 410 -8.73 -0.36 -3.55
N LEU A 411 -7.90 0.40 -4.28
CA LEU A 411 -8.03 0.57 -5.73
C LEU A 411 -7.85 -0.78 -6.47
N PHE A 412 -6.75 -1.50 -6.20
CA PHE A 412 -6.48 -2.80 -6.83
C PHE A 412 -7.57 -3.82 -6.52
N PHE A 413 -8.07 -3.86 -5.28
CA PHE A 413 -9.14 -4.75 -4.87
C PHE A 413 -10.43 -4.47 -5.65
N SER A 414 -10.84 -3.20 -5.72
CA SER A 414 -12.05 -2.76 -6.42
C SER A 414 -11.96 -3.01 -7.93
N SER A 415 -10.83 -2.66 -8.54
CA SER A 415 -10.52 -2.95 -9.95
C SER A 415 -10.59 -4.45 -10.25
N THR A 416 -10.01 -5.27 -9.38
CA THR A 416 -9.98 -6.73 -9.56
C THR A 416 -11.38 -7.34 -9.49
N ILE A 417 -12.28 -6.83 -8.64
CA ILE A 417 -13.67 -7.31 -8.62
C ILE A 417 -14.32 -7.14 -10.00
N LEU A 418 -14.14 -5.97 -10.62
CA LEU A 418 -14.69 -5.70 -11.95
C LEU A 418 -14.04 -6.61 -13.02
N THR A 419 -12.70 -6.72 -13.03
CA THR A 419 -11.97 -7.55 -13.99
C THR A 419 -12.31 -9.04 -13.85
N GLU A 420 -12.45 -9.55 -12.63
CA GLU A 420 -12.87 -10.94 -12.38
C GLU A 420 -14.32 -11.18 -12.81
N ARG A 421 -15.21 -10.20 -12.63
CA ARG A 421 -16.61 -10.30 -13.10
C ARG A 421 -16.67 -10.39 -14.61
N ILE A 422 -15.90 -9.57 -15.32
CA ILE A 422 -15.77 -9.61 -16.79
C ILE A 422 -15.16 -10.94 -17.25
N SER A 423 -14.14 -11.44 -16.56
CA SER A 423 -13.52 -12.73 -16.88
C SER A 423 -14.48 -13.89 -16.63
N GLY A 424 -15.24 -13.83 -15.55
CA GLY A 424 -16.24 -14.83 -15.18
C GLY A 424 -17.43 -14.90 -16.15
N SER A 425 -17.82 -13.79 -16.78
CA SER A 425 -18.86 -13.80 -17.81
C SER A 425 -18.37 -14.36 -19.14
N LYS A 426 -17.09 -14.18 -19.46
CA LYS A 426 -16.46 -14.68 -20.70
C LYS A 426 -16.05 -16.15 -20.63
N TYR A 427 -15.58 -16.61 -19.47
CA TYR A 427 -14.90 -17.89 -19.33
C TYR A 427 -15.52 -18.72 -18.19
N PRO A 428 -16.36 -19.73 -18.49
CA PRO A 428 -17.03 -20.54 -17.46
C PRO A 428 -16.07 -21.25 -16.50
N LEU A 429 -14.89 -21.66 -16.98
CA LEU A 429 -13.85 -22.28 -16.15
C LEU A 429 -13.26 -21.34 -15.10
N TYR A 430 -13.39 -20.02 -15.30
CA TYR A 430 -12.86 -19.03 -14.36
C TYR A 430 -13.48 -19.20 -12.98
N ALA A 431 -14.78 -19.45 -12.87
CA ALA A 431 -15.44 -19.71 -11.58
C ALA A 431 -14.81 -20.88 -10.79
N THR A 432 -14.39 -21.93 -11.50
CA THR A 432 -13.69 -23.08 -10.90
C THR A 432 -12.29 -22.68 -10.43
N TYR A 433 -11.59 -21.88 -11.22
CA TYR A 433 -10.29 -21.32 -10.87
C TYR A 433 -10.33 -20.40 -9.64
N ARG A 434 -11.36 -19.55 -9.50
CA ARG A 434 -11.57 -18.69 -8.31
C ARG A 434 -11.72 -19.49 -7.01
N ARG A 435 -12.34 -20.68 -7.08
CA ARG A 435 -12.48 -21.57 -5.93
C ARG A 435 -11.14 -22.17 -5.51
N ARG A 436 -10.24 -22.44 -6.47
CA ARG A 436 -8.98 -23.13 -6.22
C ARG A 436 -7.81 -22.22 -5.85
N VAL A 437 -7.73 -21.04 -6.45
CA VAL A 437 -6.57 -20.14 -6.38
C VAL A 437 -6.93 -18.85 -5.64
N ALA A 438 -6.02 -18.36 -4.81
CA ALA A 438 -6.17 -17.11 -4.07
C ALA A 438 -6.24 -15.88 -4.99
N LYS A 439 -6.82 -14.77 -4.54
CA LYS A 439 -6.88 -13.54 -5.35
C LYS A 439 -5.50 -12.90 -5.51
N PHE A 440 -4.91 -12.54 -4.37
CA PHE A 440 -3.63 -11.84 -4.28
C PHE A 440 -2.61 -12.65 -3.47
N TRP A 441 -2.97 -13.06 -2.25
CA TRP A 441 -2.05 -13.71 -1.31
C TRP A 441 -1.76 -15.19 -1.65
N PRO A 442 -0.55 -15.53 -2.12
CA PRO A 442 -0.23 -16.88 -2.61
C PRO A 442 -0.42 -17.98 -1.56
N VAL A 443 -0.17 -17.68 -0.28
CA VAL A 443 -0.27 -18.65 0.82
C VAL A 443 -1.71 -19.12 1.07
N LEU A 444 -2.72 -18.37 0.62
CA LEU A 444 -4.12 -18.83 0.72
C LEU A 444 -4.46 -19.92 -0.30
N THR A 445 -3.66 -20.11 -1.35
CA THR A 445 -3.90 -21.13 -2.37
C THR A 445 -3.73 -22.57 -1.86
N PRO A 446 -2.67 -22.93 -1.12
CA PRO A 446 -2.59 -24.26 -0.50
C PRO A 446 -3.70 -24.46 0.53
N LEU A 447 -4.08 -23.45 1.32
CA LEU A 447 -5.20 -23.53 2.26
C LEU A 447 -6.54 -23.81 1.57
N LYS A 448 -6.82 -23.12 0.46
CA LYS A 448 -7.98 -23.43 -0.40
C LYS A 448 -7.93 -24.85 -0.94
N GLY A 449 -6.74 -25.31 -1.33
CA GLY A 449 -6.54 -26.69 -1.79
C GLY A 449 -6.84 -27.71 -0.71
N LEU A 450 -6.36 -27.48 0.52
CA LEU A 450 -6.65 -28.31 1.68
C LEU A 450 -8.14 -28.32 2.01
N PHE A 451 -8.78 -27.15 2.06
CA PHE A 451 -10.22 -27.05 2.28
C PHE A 451 -11.02 -27.85 1.25
N LEU A 452 -10.67 -27.79 -0.05
CA LEU A 452 -11.32 -28.57 -1.11
C LEU A 452 -11.06 -30.08 -1.02
N ALA A 453 -9.94 -30.49 -0.42
CA ALA A 453 -9.65 -31.89 -0.18
C ALA A 453 -10.51 -32.42 0.99
N LEU A 454 -10.61 -31.65 2.08
CA LEU A 454 -11.37 -31.99 3.28
C LEU A 454 -12.89 -31.95 3.03
N THR A 455 -13.39 -31.00 2.23
CA THR A 455 -14.83 -30.84 1.94
C THR A 455 -15.30 -31.69 0.75
N GLY A 456 -15.02 -32.99 0.80
CA GLY A 456 -15.56 -34.00 -0.12
C GLY A 456 -14.66 -34.39 -1.30
N GLY A 457 -13.32 -34.37 -1.12
CA GLY A 457 -12.38 -34.93 -2.09
C GLY A 457 -12.39 -34.25 -3.47
N ARG A 458 -12.85 -32.99 -3.55
CA ARG A 458 -13.13 -32.30 -4.82
C ARG A 458 -11.90 -31.67 -5.44
N ARG A 459 -10.79 -31.55 -4.69
CA ARG A 459 -9.53 -30.95 -5.18
C ARG A 459 -9.07 -31.54 -6.50
N ALA A 460 -8.91 -32.87 -6.60
CA ALA A 460 -8.45 -33.52 -7.83
C ALA A 460 -9.38 -33.25 -9.03
N ARG A 461 -10.70 -33.17 -8.80
CA ARG A 461 -11.70 -32.84 -9.83
C ARG A 461 -11.57 -31.39 -10.29
N VAL A 462 -11.37 -30.47 -9.35
CA VAL A 462 -11.17 -29.03 -9.62
C VAL A 462 -9.85 -28.81 -10.37
N ASP A 463 -8.77 -29.42 -9.91
CA ASP A 463 -7.44 -29.32 -10.52
C ASP A 463 -7.47 -29.88 -11.96
N ARG A 464 -8.12 -31.04 -12.17
CA ARG A 464 -8.26 -31.63 -13.51
C ARG A 464 -9.10 -30.76 -14.47
N ARG A 465 -10.09 -30.00 -13.96
CA ARG A 465 -10.88 -29.07 -14.79
C ARG A 465 -10.09 -27.83 -15.21
N ILE A 466 -9.13 -27.39 -14.41
CA ILE A 466 -8.34 -26.17 -14.67
C ILE A 466 -7.10 -26.50 -15.50
N TRP A 467 -6.37 -27.57 -15.15
CA TRP A 467 -5.07 -27.91 -15.71
C TRP A 467 -5.04 -29.23 -16.49
N GLY A 468 -6.11 -30.03 -16.47
CA GLY A 468 -6.15 -31.29 -17.20
C GLY A 468 -6.36 -31.12 -18.71
N THR A 469 -5.70 -31.95 -19.50
CA THR A 469 -5.93 -32.05 -20.96
C THR A 469 -7.22 -32.82 -21.27
N ARG A 470 -7.87 -32.53 -22.40
CA ARG A 470 -9.11 -33.21 -22.84
C ARG A 470 -8.93 -34.73 -23.00
N GLU A 471 -7.77 -35.20 -23.43
CA GLU A 471 -7.43 -36.62 -23.55
C GLU A 471 -7.45 -37.33 -22.19
N GLY A 472 -6.86 -36.72 -21.15
CA GLY A 472 -6.90 -37.25 -19.78
C GLY A 472 -8.27 -37.15 -19.10
N GLN A 473 -9.16 -36.27 -19.58
CA GLN A 473 -10.55 -36.18 -19.11
C GLN A 473 -11.47 -37.19 -19.79
N SER A 474 -11.23 -37.54 -21.06
CA SER A 474 -11.97 -38.58 -21.79
C SER A 474 -11.61 -39.98 -21.29
N ALA A 475 -10.32 -40.28 -21.14
CA ALA A 475 -9.83 -41.57 -20.60
C ALA A 475 -10.39 -41.87 -19.20
N ALA A 476 -10.49 -40.84 -18.34
CA ALA A 476 -11.04 -40.99 -16.99
C ALA A 476 -12.58 -41.11 -16.93
N LYS A 477 -13.29 -40.69 -17.98
CA LYS A 477 -14.73 -40.97 -18.13
C LYS A 477 -14.95 -42.42 -18.59
N THR A 478 -14.07 -42.95 -19.42
CA THR A 478 -14.09 -44.36 -19.86
C THR A 478 -13.80 -45.32 -18.71
N LEU A 479 -12.79 -45.02 -17.88
CA LEU A 479 -12.44 -45.78 -16.66
C LEU A 479 -13.47 -45.71 -15.51
N LYS A 480 -14.48 -44.84 -15.63
CA LYS A 480 -15.61 -44.77 -14.68
C LYS A 480 -16.89 -45.42 -15.21
N ARG A 481 -16.89 -45.82 -16.48
CA ARG A 481 -18.00 -46.52 -17.15
C ARG A 481 -17.71 -48.01 -17.33
N GLN A 482 -16.44 -48.41 -17.20
CA GLN A 482 -16.01 -49.76 -16.79
C GLN A 482 -16.03 -49.80 -15.27
#